data_AF-A0A7S1JAF0-F1
#
_entry.id   AF-A0A7S1JAF0-F1
#
_cell.length_a   1.000
_cell.length_b   1.000
_cell.length_c   1.000
_cell.angle_alpha   90.00
_cell.angle_beta   90.00
_cell.angle_gamma   90.00
#
_symmetry.space_group_name_H-M   'P 1'
#
loop_
_entity.id
_entity.type
_entity.pdbx_description
1 polymer ?
#
loop_
_entity_poly.entity_id
_entity_poly.type
_entity_poly.pdbx_seq_one_letter_code
_entity_poly.pdbx_strand_id
1 'polypeptide(L)'
;SVSTVWQVLELLKKGDALRATAATKLNPHSSRSHAILTLTICQRSMVRGGKDVEGTFSALTSKLHLVDLAGSEWVARSDIKDAARFGEMTKINLSLTTLGRVIEVLSGAAGPGGRAGVGGRALPPYRESLLTWLLSD
;
A
#
# COMPACT_ATOMS: atom_id res chain seq x y z
N SER A 1 5.77 19.55 -8.05
CA SER A 1 6.84 19.17 -7.10
C SER A 1 6.66 19.97 -5.84
N VAL A 2 7.02 19.41 -4.69
CA VAL A 2 7.01 20.10 -3.40
C VAL A 2 8.45 20.37 -2.99
N SER A 3 8.69 21.52 -2.38
CA SER A 3 10.04 22.03 -2.08
C SER A 3 10.31 22.12 -0.58
N THR A 4 9.28 22.04 0.25
CA THR A 4 9.38 22.14 1.71
C THR A 4 8.55 21.06 2.39
N VAL A 5 8.93 20.72 3.62
CA VAL A 5 8.17 19.79 4.47
C VAL A 5 6.74 20.28 4.70
N TRP A 6 6.54 21.60 4.82
CA TRP A 6 5.22 22.20 5.04
C TRP A 6 4.25 21.96 3.88
N GLN A 7 4.73 22.04 2.63
CA GLN A 7 3.91 21.74 1.46
C GLN A 7 3.51 20.27 1.41
N VAL A 8 4.41 19.36 1.81
CA VAL A 8 4.08 17.93 1.95
C VAL A 8 2.99 17.75 3.00
N LEU A 9 3.13 18.38 4.17
CA LEU A 9 2.15 18.28 5.26
C LEU A 9 0.78 18.87 4.90
N GLU A 10 0.75 19.96 4.13
CA GLU A 10 -0.50 20.56 3.67
C GLU A 10 -1.24 19.64 2.68
N LEU A 11 -0.52 19.04 1.73
CA LEU A 11 -1.09 18.05 0.83
C LEU A 11 -1.57 16.80 1.57
N LEU A 12 -0.82 16.37 2.58
CA LEU A 12 -1.21 15.26 3.45
C LEU A 12 -2.52 15.57 4.19
N LYS A 13 -2.63 16.74 4.81
CA LYS A 13 -3.87 17.19 5.48
C LYS A 13 -5.05 17.25 4.53
N LYS A 14 -4.84 17.76 3.31
CA LYS A 14 -5.89 17.80 2.28
C LYS A 14 -6.32 16.39 1.86
N GLY A 15 -5.37 15.47 1.68
CA GLY A 15 -5.65 14.07 1.37
C GLY A 15 -6.42 13.38 2.49
N ASP A 16 -6.03 13.59 3.74
CA ASP A 16 -6.70 13.04 4.91
C ASP A 16 -8.14 13.58 5.07
N ALA A 17 -8.35 14.88 4.80
CA ALA A 17 -9.69 15.48 4.80
C ALA A 17 -10.62 14.92 3.69
N LEU A 18 -10.06 14.51 2.55
CA LEU A 18 -10.80 13.87 1.46
C LEU A 18 -10.98 12.36 1.68
N ARG A 19 -10.26 11.76 2.62
CA ARG A 19 -10.38 10.35 2.93
C ARG A 19 -11.75 10.10 3.54
N ALA A 20 -12.55 9.24 2.90
CA ALA A 20 -13.84 8.83 3.40
C ALA A 20 -13.66 8.00 4.69
N THR A 21 -13.68 8.66 5.84
CA THR A 21 -13.65 8.03 7.16
C THR A 21 -15.09 7.94 7.66
N ALA A 22 -15.70 6.75 7.58
CA ALA A 22 -17.00 6.53 8.20
C ALA A 22 -16.80 5.79 9.53
N ALA A 23 -17.16 6.40 10.65
CA ALA A 23 -16.98 5.79 11.96
C ALA A 23 -17.80 4.48 12.10
N THR A 24 -17.19 3.41 12.61
CA THR A 24 -17.92 2.26 13.18
C THR A 24 -17.93 2.37 14.70
N LYS A 25 -18.90 1.69 15.34
CA LYS A 25 -19.14 1.69 16.79
C LYS A 25 -17.94 1.18 17.63
N LEU A 26 -16.92 0.60 16.99
CA LEU A 26 -15.73 0.01 17.61
C LEU A 26 -14.40 0.69 17.20
N ASN A 27 -14.36 1.51 16.15
CA ASN A 27 -13.17 2.30 15.80
C ASN A 27 -13.54 3.51 14.92
N PRO A 28 -13.46 4.75 15.44
CA PRO A 28 -14.09 5.91 14.80
C PRO A 28 -13.30 6.55 13.65
N HIS A 29 -12.00 6.30 13.47
CA HIS A 29 -11.16 7.15 12.61
C HIS A 29 -10.42 6.47 11.44
N SER A 30 -10.25 5.14 11.43
CA SER A 30 -9.39 4.46 10.43
C SER A 30 -9.88 3.13 9.86
N SER A 31 -11.01 2.59 10.33
CA SER A 31 -11.36 1.18 10.08
C SER A 31 -11.85 0.81 8.68
N ARG A 32 -12.14 1.79 7.80
CA ARG A 32 -12.98 1.55 6.61
C ARG A 32 -12.34 1.79 5.24
N SER A 33 -11.08 2.20 5.18
CA SER A 33 -10.37 2.38 3.91
C SER A 33 -8.88 2.23 4.08
N HIS A 34 -8.21 1.59 3.12
CA HIS A 34 -6.75 1.64 3.02
C HIS A 34 -6.32 2.99 2.46
N ALA A 35 -5.21 3.53 2.94
CA ALA A 35 -4.58 4.71 2.36
C ALA A 35 -3.13 4.39 1.97
N ILE A 36 -2.73 4.83 0.78
CA ILE A 36 -1.36 4.70 0.28
C ILE A 36 -0.85 6.10 -0.03
N LEU A 37 0.13 6.56 0.73
CA LEU A 37 0.89 7.77 0.42
C LEU A 37 2.20 7.36 -0.26
N THR A 38 2.32 7.69 -1.54
CA THR A 38 3.53 7.45 -2.33
C THR A 38 4.36 8.72 -2.42
N LEU A 39 5.57 8.69 -1.87
CA LEU A 39 6.56 9.76 -1.97
C LEU A 39 7.62 9.36 -2.99
N THR A 40 7.70 10.10 -4.10
CA THR A 40 8.81 9.99 -5.05
C THR A 40 9.83 11.07 -4.76
N ILE A 41 11.03 10.68 -4.32
CA ILE A 41 12.11 11.57 -3.93
C ILE A 41 13.18 11.51 -5.01
N CYS A 42 13.46 12.65 -5.65
CA CYS A 42 14.51 12.78 -6.65
C CYS A 42 15.64 13.63 -6.08
N GLN A 43 16.79 13.01 -5.81
CA GLN A 43 18.02 13.68 -5.45
C GLN A 43 18.87 13.88 -6.69
N ARG A 44 19.32 15.12 -6.95
CA ARG A 44 20.32 15.41 -7.96
C ARG A 44 21.61 15.82 -7.26
N SER A 45 22.72 15.16 -7.57
CA SER A 45 24.05 15.51 -7.08
C SER A 45 24.95 15.84 -8.25
N MET A 46 25.83 16.82 -8.07
CA MET A 46 26.86 17.11 -9.05
C MET A 46 28.01 16.13 -8.85
N VAL A 47 28.29 15.31 -9.86
CA VAL A 47 29.47 14.44 -9.83
C VAL A 47 30.67 15.35 -10.09
N ARG A 48 31.53 15.53 -9.09
CA ARG A 48 32.83 16.20 -9.30
C ARG A 48 33.69 15.27 -10.14
N GLY A 49 33.65 15.43 -11.45
CA GLY A 49 34.69 14.91 -12.33
C GLY A 49 36.00 15.64 -12.05
N GLY A 50 37.14 14.97 -12.25
CA GLY A 50 38.46 15.62 -12.25
C GLY A 50 38.51 16.79 -13.23
N LYS A 51 39.61 17.57 -13.18
CA LYS A 51 39.82 18.90 -13.78
C LYS A 51 39.32 19.16 -15.22
N ASP A 52 38.89 18.15 -15.97
CA ASP A 52 38.49 18.23 -17.38
C ASP A 52 37.06 17.72 -17.70
N VAL A 53 36.22 17.38 -16.70
CA VAL A 53 34.82 16.97 -16.94
C VAL A 53 33.85 17.94 -16.28
N GLU A 54 33.48 18.97 -17.04
CA GLU A 54 32.43 19.91 -16.68
C GLU A 54 31.06 19.19 -16.70
N GLY A 55 30.35 19.17 -15.58
CA GLY A 55 28.88 19.17 -15.59
C GLY A 55 28.10 17.84 -15.57
N THR A 56 28.66 16.70 -15.15
CA THR A 56 27.83 15.48 -15.03
C THR A 56 27.01 15.50 -13.73
N PHE A 57 25.67 15.48 -13.83
CA PHE A 57 24.77 15.30 -12.69
C PHE A 57 24.38 13.83 -12.54
N SER A 58 24.48 13.28 -11.34
CA SER A 58 23.85 12.01 -10.99
C SER A 58 22.46 12.28 -10.39
N ALA A 59 21.48 11.48 -10.79
CA ALA A 59 20.14 11.53 -10.23
C ALA A 59 19.83 10.20 -9.54
N LEU A 60 19.48 10.25 -8.26
CA LEU A 60 18.95 9.12 -7.51
C LEU A 60 17.46 9.36 -7.29
N THR A 61 16.63 8.45 -7.80
CA THR A 61 15.18 8.47 -7.56
C THR A 61 14.82 7.33 -6.62
N SER A 62 14.18 7.65 -5.51
CA SER A 62 13.61 6.65 -4.59
C SER A 62 12.09 6.83 -4.51
N LYS A 63 11.39 5.72 -4.30
CA LYS A 63 9.94 5.69 -4.10
C LYS A 63 9.67 5.07 -2.72
N LEU A 64 8.97 5.80 -1.87
CA LEU A 64 8.57 5.36 -0.54
C LEU A 64 7.04 5.27 -0.48
N HIS A 65 6.53 4.10 -0.14
CA HIS A 65 5.11 3.88 0.10
C HIS A 65 4.84 3.82 1.60
N LEU A 66 4.04 4.76 2.09
CA LEU A 66 3.52 4.77 3.45
C LEU A 66 2.07 4.29 3.38
N VAL A 67 1.81 3.08 3.87
CA VAL A 67 0.51 2.41 3.74
C VAL A 67 -0.15 2.33 5.12
N ASP A 68 -1.34 2.91 5.23
CA ASP A 68 -2.25 2.75 6.38
C ASP A 68 -3.34 1.76 5.98
N LEU A 69 -3.44 0.64 6.71
CA LEU A 69 -4.36 -0.44 6.40
C LEU A 69 -5.61 -0.35 7.27
N ALA A 70 -6.76 -0.61 6.66
CA ALA A 70 -8.04 -0.74 7.35
C ALA A 70 -8.04 -1.95 8.32
N GLY A 71 -9.07 -2.00 9.17
CA GLY A 71 -9.24 -3.09 10.14
C GLY A 71 -9.60 -4.43 9.47
N SER A 72 -9.18 -5.54 10.09
CA SER A 72 -9.48 -6.91 9.66
C SER A 72 -10.66 -7.53 10.43
N GLU A 73 -11.66 -6.72 10.79
CA GLU A 73 -12.78 -7.19 11.60
C GLU A 73 -13.62 -8.29 10.93
N TRP A 74 -14.11 -9.21 11.75
CA TRP A 74 -14.94 -10.32 11.30
C TRP A 74 -16.38 -9.87 11.01
N VAL A 75 -16.77 -9.98 9.74
CA VAL A 75 -18.11 -9.64 9.26
C VAL A 75 -19.22 -10.39 10.00
N ALA A 76 -19.02 -11.67 10.31
CA ALA A 76 -19.99 -12.48 11.03
C ALA A 76 -20.23 -12.04 12.49
N ARG A 77 -19.30 -11.27 13.09
CA ARG A 77 -19.45 -10.71 14.44
C ARG A 77 -20.04 -9.29 14.44
N SER A 78 -20.26 -8.73 13.26
CA SER A 78 -20.81 -7.40 13.10
C SER A 78 -22.33 -7.47 12.92
N ASP A 79 -23.09 -6.66 13.67
CA ASP A 79 -24.55 -6.54 13.52
C ASP A 79 -24.92 -5.66 12.30
N ILE A 80 -24.23 -5.89 11.18
CA ILE A 80 -24.39 -5.10 9.95
C ILE A 80 -25.59 -5.62 9.18
N LYS A 81 -26.66 -4.84 9.20
CA LYS A 81 -27.91 -5.12 8.48
C LYS A 81 -27.96 -4.45 7.10
N ASP A 82 -27.05 -3.53 6.84
CA ASP A 82 -26.95 -2.78 5.59
C ASP A 82 -26.05 -3.51 4.59
N ALA A 83 -26.63 -3.87 3.44
CA ALA A 83 -25.94 -4.58 2.36
C ALA A 83 -24.75 -3.79 1.78
N ALA A 84 -24.82 -2.46 1.74
CA ALA A 84 -23.72 -1.62 1.26
C ALA A 84 -22.53 -1.70 2.22
N ARG A 85 -22.79 -1.64 3.53
CA ARG A 85 -21.76 -1.78 4.57
C ARG A 85 -21.16 -3.19 4.61
N PHE A 86 -21.98 -4.22 4.40
CA PHE A 86 -21.50 -5.59 4.31
C PHE A 86 -20.53 -5.76 3.13
N GLY A 87 -20.92 -5.28 1.93
CA GLY A 87 -20.08 -5.34 0.74
C GLY A 87 -18.75 -4.58 0.87
N GLU A 88 -18.75 -3.45 1.57
CA GLU A 88 -17.52 -2.72 1.89
C GLU A 88 -16.59 -3.52 2.80
N MET A 89 -17.11 -4.10 3.88
CA MET A 89 -16.31 -4.92 4.81
C MET A 89 -15.78 -6.20 4.15
N THR A 90 -16.53 -6.80 3.22
CA THR A 90 -16.04 -7.90 2.39
C THR A 90 -14.83 -7.47 1.56
N LYS A 91 -14.88 -6.28 0.92
CA LYS A 91 -13.76 -5.77 0.11
C LYS A 91 -12.51 -5.49 0.95
N ILE A 92 -12.70 -4.89 2.14
CA ILE A 92 -11.60 -4.64 3.09
C ILE A 92 -10.93 -5.97 3.46
N ASN A 93 -11.70 -6.94 3.93
CA ASN A 93 -11.15 -8.24 4.33
C ASN A 93 -10.51 -8.98 3.16
N LEU A 94 -11.13 -8.98 1.98
CA LEU A 94 -10.54 -9.55 0.76
C LEU A 94 -9.15 -8.97 0.52
N SER A 95 -9.01 -7.65 0.52
CA SER A 95 -7.72 -7.00 0.25
C SER A 95 -6.63 -7.34 1.28
N LEU A 96 -6.99 -7.46 2.56
CA LEU A 96 -6.06 -7.86 3.64
C LEU A 96 -5.69 -9.34 3.55
N THR A 97 -6.64 -10.22 3.23
CA THR A 97 -6.37 -11.65 3.00
C THR A 97 -5.47 -11.86 1.79
N THR A 98 -5.72 -11.17 0.67
CA THR A 98 -4.85 -11.24 -0.51
C THR A 98 -3.44 -10.74 -0.18
N LEU A 99 -3.31 -9.66 0.61
CA LEU A 99 -2.01 -9.17 1.07
C LEU A 99 -1.26 -10.24 1.89
N GLY A 100 -1.94 -10.92 2.82
CA GLY A 100 -1.36 -12.02 3.59
C GLY A 100 -0.83 -13.15 2.71
N ARG A 101 -1.61 -13.56 1.69
CA ARG A 101 -1.20 -14.58 0.71
C ARG A 101 0.01 -14.14 -0.13
N VAL A 102 0.06 -12.87 -0.54
CA VAL A 102 1.23 -12.31 -1.23
C VAL A 102 2.48 -12.42 -0.35
N ILE A 103 2.39 -12.02 0.92
CA ILE A 103 3.51 -12.08 1.87
C ILE A 103 3.97 -13.53 2.08
N GLU A 104 3.03 -14.46 2.24
CA GLU A 104 3.34 -15.90 2.42
C GLU A 104 4.10 -16.48 1.23
N VAL A 105 3.69 -16.12 0.01
CA VAL A 105 4.37 -16.56 -1.22
C VAL A 105 5.77 -15.94 -1.34
N LEU A 106 5.90 -14.64 -1.03
CA LEU A 106 7.19 -13.94 -1.10
C LEU A 106 8.18 -14.41 -0.04
N SER A 107 7.71 -14.69 1.18
CA SER A 107 8.54 -15.15 2.30
C SER A 107 9.00 -16.60 2.14
N GLY A 108 8.42 -17.36 1.20
CA GLY A 108 8.69 -18.79 1.04
C GLY A 108 8.07 -19.65 2.15
N ALA A 109 7.18 -19.07 2.97
CA ALA A 109 6.47 -19.77 4.03
C ALA A 109 5.34 -20.68 3.50
N ALA A 110 5.02 -20.60 2.21
CA ALA A 110 4.20 -21.59 1.52
C ALA A 110 4.89 -22.96 1.61
N GLY A 111 4.53 -23.73 2.63
CA GLY A 111 5.12 -25.03 2.90
C GLY A 111 4.97 -26.00 1.72
N PRO A 112 5.73 -27.11 1.72
CA PRO A 112 5.79 -28.09 0.62
C PRO A 112 4.47 -28.83 0.26
N GLY A 113 3.32 -28.40 0.78
CA GLY A 113 2.00 -28.97 0.48
C GLY A 113 0.98 -27.99 -0.14
N GLY A 114 1.33 -26.71 -0.33
CA GLY A 114 0.42 -25.70 -0.87
C GLY A 114 0.37 -25.71 -2.40
N ARG A 115 -0.44 -26.60 -3.00
CA ARG A 115 -0.77 -26.64 -4.45
C ARG A 115 0.34 -26.09 -5.38
N ALA A 116 1.54 -26.65 -5.25
CA ALA A 116 2.58 -26.45 -6.24
C ALA A 116 2.19 -27.27 -7.48
N GLY A 117 1.73 -26.57 -8.52
CA GLY A 117 1.88 -27.10 -9.87
C GLY A 117 3.36 -27.41 -10.10
N VAL A 118 3.61 -28.57 -10.70
CA VAL A 118 4.91 -29.14 -11.08
C VAL A 118 5.97 -28.06 -11.38
N GLY A 119 6.96 -27.93 -10.49
CA GLY A 119 8.23 -27.22 -10.76
C GLY A 119 8.27 -25.69 -10.61
N GLY A 120 7.19 -25.02 -10.21
CA GLY A 120 7.14 -23.55 -10.18
C GLY A 120 6.86 -22.96 -8.79
N ARG A 121 7.72 -22.04 -8.34
CA ARG A 121 7.44 -21.15 -7.20
C ARG A 121 6.08 -20.47 -7.44
N ALA A 122 5.13 -20.59 -6.51
CA ALA A 122 3.80 -20.00 -6.67
C ALA A 122 3.92 -18.49 -6.97
N LEU A 123 3.13 -17.98 -7.92
CA LEU A 123 3.11 -16.55 -8.23
C LEU A 123 2.26 -15.82 -7.18
N PRO A 124 2.75 -14.71 -6.58
CA PRO A 124 1.96 -13.96 -5.63
C PRO A 124 0.68 -13.40 -6.29
N PRO A 125 -0.50 -13.52 -5.66
CA PRO A 125 -1.79 -13.18 -6.24
C PRO A 125 -2.08 -11.66 -6.24
N TYR A 126 -1.15 -10.84 -6.72
CA TYR A 126 -1.27 -9.38 -6.66
C TYR A 126 -2.54 -8.83 -7.33
N ARG A 127 -3.04 -9.50 -8.37
CA ARG A 127 -4.19 -9.05 -9.18
C ARG A 127 -5.56 -9.29 -8.53
N GLU A 128 -5.63 -10.07 -7.45
CA GLU A 128 -6.92 -10.42 -6.82
C GLU A 128 -7.50 -9.29 -5.95
N SER A 129 -6.71 -8.26 -5.66
CA SER A 129 -7.14 -7.07 -4.91
C SER A 129 -6.47 -5.82 -5.48
N LEU A 130 -7.21 -4.71 -5.52
CA LEU A 130 -6.67 -3.41 -5.94
C LEU A 130 -5.46 -3.00 -5.08
N LEU A 131 -5.52 -3.25 -3.76
CA LEU A 131 -4.44 -2.92 -2.83
C LEU A 131 -3.14 -3.63 -3.24
N THR A 132 -3.20 -4.95 -3.40
CA THR A 132 -2.03 -5.74 -3.77
C THR A 132 -1.58 -5.48 -5.20
N TRP A 133 -2.50 -5.06 -6.07
CA TRP A 133 -2.15 -4.68 -7.44
C TRP A 133 -1.35 -3.39 -7.48
N LEU A 134 -1.78 -2.38 -6.71
CA LEU A 134 -1.06 -1.10 -6.57
C LEU A 134 0.33 -1.28 -5.94
N LEU A 135 0.49 -2.28 -5.07
CA LEU A 135 1.76 -2.61 -4.42
C LEU A 135 2.63 -3.61 -5.21
N SER A 136 2.26 -3.95 -6.45
CA SER A 136 3.02 -4.92 -7.27
C SER A 136 4.15 -4.30 -8.11
N ASP A 137 4.39 -3.00 -7.94
CA ASP A 137 5.46 -2.23 -8.60
C ASP A 137 6.84 -2.50 -7.96
#